data_AF-A0AAW0ABK9-F1
#
_entry.id   AF-A0AAW0ABK9-F1
#
_cell.length_a   1.000
_cell.length_b   1.000
_cell.length_c   1.000
_cell.angle_alpha   90.00
_cell.angle_beta   90.00
_cell.angle_gamma   90.00
#
_symmetry.space_group_name_H-M   'P 1'
#
loop_
_entity.id
_entity.type
_entity.pdbx_description
1 polymer ?
#
loop_
_entity_poly.entity_id
_entity_poly.type
_entity_poly.pdbx_seq_one_letter_code
_entity_poly.pdbx_strand_id
1 'polypeptide(L)'
;MTYTNGIAPIVTVRGPGNLHHLSYNSNGGIVNCVGIMPAPVAANATNAVTNFLLGFAYSFTGYAFYWDGAGPAFWRVAGSQFAEPVGTSWSAATGVPWGNQIDLGLNVESEVATAANEDNEVIAYIIPGGLD
;
A
#
# COMPACT_ATOMS: atom_id res chain seq x y z
N MET A 1 10.54 11.17 -4.45
CA MET A 1 9.86 11.01 -5.76
C MET A 1 8.45 11.60 -5.65
N THR A 2 7.93 12.21 -6.71
CA THR A 2 6.58 12.82 -6.72
C THR A 2 5.58 11.89 -7.41
N TYR A 3 4.42 11.67 -6.78
CA TYR A 3 3.40 10.75 -7.28
C TYR A 3 2.39 11.44 -8.20
N THR A 4 2.21 10.94 -9.44
CA THR A 4 1.36 11.55 -10.49
C THR A 4 0.78 10.48 -11.42
N ASN A 5 0.04 10.89 -12.46
CA ASN A 5 -0.58 10.00 -13.45
C ASN A 5 0.39 8.96 -14.03
N GLY A 6 -0.05 7.70 -14.10
CA GLY A 6 0.72 6.61 -14.71
C GLY A 6 1.80 6.00 -13.81
N ILE A 7 1.95 6.50 -12.58
CA ILE A 7 2.82 5.92 -11.56
C ILE A 7 1.98 4.93 -10.76
N ALA A 8 2.42 3.68 -10.63
CA ALA A 8 1.76 2.69 -9.78
C ALA A 8 2.80 2.02 -8.86
N PRO A 9 2.63 2.07 -7.52
CA PRO A 9 3.48 1.38 -6.58
C PRO A 9 3.27 -0.13 -6.68
N ILE A 10 4.37 -0.85 -6.66
CA ILE A 10 4.41 -2.28 -6.50
C ILE A 10 5.00 -2.54 -5.11
N VAL A 11 4.27 -3.27 -4.29
CA VAL A 11 4.71 -3.74 -2.98
C VAL A 11 5.10 -5.21 -3.10
N THR A 12 6.37 -5.52 -2.85
CA THR A 12 6.92 -6.87 -2.81
C THR A 12 7.10 -7.28 -1.36
N VAL A 13 6.47 -8.38 -0.97
CA VAL A 13 6.54 -8.91 0.41
C VAL A 13 7.09 -10.33 0.42
N ARG A 14 7.67 -10.75 1.55
CA ARG A 14 8.06 -12.14 1.81
C ARG A 14 7.30 -12.70 3.00
N GLY A 15 6.76 -13.91 2.83
CA GLY A 15 6.05 -14.64 3.87
C GLY A 15 4.58 -14.23 4.03
N PRO A 16 3.87 -14.87 4.98
CA PRO A 16 2.47 -14.57 5.27
C PRO A 16 2.30 -13.20 5.93
N GLY A 17 1.14 -12.59 5.69
CA GLY A 17 0.77 -11.30 6.27
C GLY A 17 -0.30 -10.58 5.45
N ASN A 18 -0.53 -9.33 5.82
CA ASN A 18 -1.57 -8.46 5.31
C ASN A 18 -0.99 -7.13 4.83
N LEU A 19 -1.35 -6.75 3.60
CA LEU A 19 -1.14 -5.40 3.11
C LEU A 19 -2.33 -4.55 3.50
N HIS A 20 -2.08 -3.53 4.31
CA HIS A 20 -3.07 -2.53 4.68
C HIS A 20 -2.96 -1.33 3.76
N HIS A 21 -4.09 -0.85 3.26
CA HIS A 21 -4.15 0.25 2.31
C HIS A 21 -5.24 1.26 2.71
N LEU A 22 -4.94 2.56 2.57
CA LEU A 22 -5.82 3.67 2.89
C LEU A 22 -5.85 4.66 1.73
N SER A 23 -7.05 5.07 1.33
CA SER A 23 -7.29 6.24 0.47
C SER A 23 -8.01 7.31 1.29
N TYR A 24 -7.48 8.53 1.31
CA TYR A 24 -7.98 9.61 2.16
C TYR A 24 -7.89 10.99 1.48
N ASN A 25 -8.50 12.01 2.09
CA ASN A 25 -8.61 13.37 1.56
C ASN A 25 -9.27 13.40 0.17
N SER A 26 -10.57 13.07 0.12
CA SER A 26 -11.34 13.09 -1.11
C SER A 26 -11.62 14.52 -1.61
N ASN A 27 -11.40 14.76 -2.90
CA ASN A 27 -11.79 15.99 -3.58
C ASN A 27 -13.31 16.15 -3.77
N GLY A 28 -14.09 15.09 -3.54
CA GLY A 28 -15.54 15.05 -3.73
C GLY A 28 -16.35 14.86 -2.44
N GLY A 29 -15.70 14.90 -1.26
CA GLY A 29 -16.36 14.63 0.02
C GLY A 29 -16.72 13.16 0.25
N ILE A 30 -16.05 12.24 -0.45
CA ILE A 30 -16.18 10.79 -0.23
C ILE A 30 -15.47 10.45 1.08
N VAL A 31 -16.07 9.54 1.86
CA VAL A 31 -15.47 9.01 3.09
C VAL A 31 -14.13 8.33 2.75
N ASN A 32 -13.15 8.45 3.67
CA ASN A 32 -11.89 7.72 3.55
C ASN A 32 -12.18 6.21 3.41
N CYS A 33 -11.33 5.48 2.69
CA CYS A 33 -11.51 4.05 2.44
C CYS A 33 -10.27 3.31 2.92
N VAL A 34 -10.45 2.33 3.80
CA VAL A 34 -9.38 1.47 4.30
C VAL A 34 -9.68 0.03 3.93
N GLY A 35 -8.66 -0.72 3.50
CA GLY A 35 -8.82 -2.11 3.13
C GLY A 35 -7.59 -2.93 3.43
N ILE A 36 -7.82 -4.23 3.60
CA ILE A 36 -6.80 -5.24 3.84
C ILE A 36 -6.77 -6.22 2.66
N MET A 37 -5.55 -6.51 2.19
CA MET A 37 -5.32 -7.58 1.22
C MET A 37 -4.31 -8.59 1.78
N PRO A 38 -4.73 -9.84 2.06
CA PRO A 38 -3.82 -10.88 2.53
C PRO A 38 -2.89 -11.37 1.41
N ALA A 39 -1.64 -11.71 1.76
CA ALA A 39 -0.78 -12.47 0.87
C ALA A 39 -1.28 -13.93 0.79
N PRO A 40 -1.48 -14.50 -0.41
CA PRO A 40 -2.07 -15.84 -0.57
C PRO A 40 -1.01 -16.94 -0.36
N VAL A 41 -0.28 -16.88 0.75
CA VAL A 41 0.81 -17.80 1.07
C VAL A 41 0.52 -18.52 2.40
N ALA A 42 0.89 -19.79 2.48
CA ALA A 42 0.69 -20.58 3.69
C ALA A 42 1.48 -20.00 4.86
N ALA A 43 0.98 -20.18 6.09
CA ALA A 43 1.59 -19.61 7.30
C ALA A 43 3.05 -20.05 7.55
N ASN A 44 3.47 -21.20 6.99
CA ASN A 44 4.83 -21.70 7.08
C ASN A 44 5.71 -21.35 5.87
N ALA A 45 5.18 -20.67 4.85
CA ALA A 45 5.89 -20.34 3.62
C ALA A 45 6.63 -19.00 3.74
N THR A 46 7.55 -18.90 4.70
CA THR A 46 8.25 -17.65 5.08
C THR A 46 9.08 -17.02 3.96
N ASN A 47 9.46 -17.81 2.94
CA ASN A 47 10.23 -17.32 1.78
C ASN A 47 9.38 -17.03 0.53
N ALA A 48 8.06 -17.32 0.57
CA ALA A 48 7.18 -17.07 -0.55
C ALA A 48 7.09 -15.57 -0.83
N VAL A 49 7.17 -15.18 -2.10
CA VAL A 49 7.12 -13.78 -2.52
C VAL A 49 5.72 -13.47 -3.06
N THR A 50 5.12 -12.37 -2.60
CA THR A 50 3.88 -11.83 -3.19
C THR A 50 4.14 -10.40 -3.67
N ASN A 51 3.64 -10.07 -4.86
CA ASN A 51 3.70 -8.73 -5.41
C ASN A 51 2.29 -8.16 -5.51
N PHE A 52 2.08 -7.02 -4.86
CA PHE A 52 0.85 -6.25 -4.91
C PHE A 52 1.05 -5.00 -5.77
N LEU A 53 0.24 -4.84 -6.80
CA LEU A 53 0.09 -3.59 -7.51
C LEU A 53 -0.99 -2.77 -6.81
N LEU A 54 -0.62 -1.60 -6.29
CA LEU A 54 -1.57 -0.71 -5.63
C LEU A 54 -2.33 0.13 -6.67
N GLY A 55 -3.66 0.07 -6.59
CA GLY A 55 -4.57 0.90 -7.37
C GLY A 55 -4.97 2.13 -6.57
N PHE A 56 -5.21 3.24 -7.26
CA PHE A 56 -5.61 4.48 -6.61
C PHE A 56 -6.69 5.18 -7.42
N ALA A 57 -7.75 5.62 -6.73
CA ALA A 57 -8.88 6.28 -7.35
C ALA A 57 -8.69 7.80 -7.36
N TYR A 58 -8.76 8.43 -8.53
CA TYR A 58 -8.58 9.87 -8.73
C TYR A 58 -9.43 10.81 -7.85
N SER A 59 -10.43 10.27 -7.17
CA SER A 59 -11.23 10.98 -6.18
C SER A 59 -10.48 11.31 -4.89
N PHE A 60 -9.36 10.64 -4.58
CA PHE A 60 -8.55 10.84 -3.38
C PHE A 60 -7.20 11.48 -3.71
N THR A 61 -6.68 12.27 -2.76
CA THR A 61 -5.38 12.95 -2.88
C THR A 61 -4.34 12.39 -1.92
N GLY A 62 -4.76 11.64 -0.90
CA GLY A 62 -3.89 10.97 0.05
C GLY A 62 -4.01 9.46 -0.11
N TYR A 63 -2.87 8.79 -0.12
CA TYR A 63 -2.81 7.33 -0.05
C TYR A 63 -1.76 6.90 0.95
N ALA A 64 -2.02 5.83 1.69
CA ALA A 64 -1.06 5.27 2.61
C ALA A 64 -1.18 3.75 2.64
N PHE A 65 -0.06 3.08 2.89
CA PHE A 65 -0.06 1.63 3.06
C PHE A 65 1.04 1.19 4.02
N TYR A 66 0.83 0.02 4.63
CA TYR A 66 1.81 -0.63 5.47
C TYR A 66 1.68 -2.16 5.35
N TRP A 67 2.73 -2.87 5.71
CA TRP A 67 2.75 -4.33 5.74
C TRP A 67 2.76 -4.84 7.17
N ASP A 68 1.79 -5.70 7.49
CA ASP A 68 1.76 -6.49 8.72
C ASP A 68 1.99 -7.96 8.38
N GLY A 69 3.24 -8.41 8.46
CA GLY A 69 3.57 -9.78 8.12
C GLY A 69 4.91 -10.24 8.66
N ALA A 70 5.17 -11.54 8.46
CA ALA A 70 6.29 -12.23 9.09
C ALA A 70 7.66 -11.90 8.48
N GLY A 71 7.69 -11.38 7.25
CA GLY A 71 8.92 -11.07 6.53
C GLY A 71 8.97 -9.64 6.00
N PRO A 72 10.11 -9.26 5.41
CA PRO A 72 10.32 -7.91 4.93
C PRO A 72 9.37 -7.56 3.77
N ALA A 73 9.03 -6.28 3.70
CA ALA A 73 8.27 -5.70 2.61
C ALA A 73 8.99 -4.47 2.07
N PHE A 74 9.06 -4.39 0.74
CA PHE A 74 9.63 -3.27 0.02
C PHE A 74 8.62 -2.79 -1.00
N TRP A 75 8.63 -1.50 -1.30
CA TRP A 75 7.83 -0.94 -2.37
C TRP A 75 8.72 -0.18 -3.35
N ARG A 76 8.22 -0.06 -4.56
CA ARG A 76 8.83 0.79 -5.59
C ARG A 76 7.78 1.26 -6.56
N VAL A 77 8.07 2.36 -7.27
CA VAL A 77 7.32 2.71 -8.47
C VAL A 77 7.65 1.75 -9.60
N ALA A 78 6.66 1.34 -10.39
CA ALA A 78 6.88 0.55 -11.60
C ALA A 78 7.94 1.19 -12.51
N GLY A 79 8.98 0.43 -12.87
CA GLY A 79 10.12 0.91 -13.67
C GLY A 79 11.25 1.56 -12.86
N SER A 80 11.08 1.81 -11.56
CA SER A 80 12.16 2.23 -10.67
C SER A 80 13.12 1.07 -10.37
N GLN A 81 14.42 1.34 -10.34
CA GLN A 81 15.44 0.41 -9.85
C GLN A 81 15.58 0.45 -8.32
N PHE A 82 15.09 1.50 -7.69
CA PHE A 82 15.18 1.69 -6.25
C PHE A 82 13.91 1.18 -5.57
N ALA A 83 14.12 0.37 -4.54
CA ALA A 83 13.08 -0.14 -3.65
C ALA A 83 13.33 0.39 -2.24
N GLU A 84 12.26 0.78 -1.57
CA GLU A 84 12.27 1.38 -0.24
C GLU A 84 11.48 0.48 0.73
N PRO A 85 11.78 0.48 2.03
CA PRO A 85 11.00 -0.26 3.00
C PRO A 85 9.55 0.24 3.04
N VAL A 86 8.62 -0.70 3.24
CA VAL A 86 7.21 -0.38 3.49
C VAL A 86 7.03 0.00 4.96
N GLY A 87 6.09 0.90 5.24
CA GLY A 87 5.67 1.23 6.59
C GLY A 87 5.18 0.00 7.37
N THR A 88 5.08 0.14 8.70
CA THR A 88 4.78 -0.98 9.61
C THR A 88 3.47 -0.83 10.38
N SER A 89 2.88 0.36 10.36
CA SER A 89 1.63 0.67 11.06
C SER A 89 1.00 1.94 10.51
N TRP A 90 -0.23 2.27 10.91
CA TRP A 90 -0.83 3.57 10.58
C TRP A 90 -0.13 4.77 11.21
N SER A 91 0.61 4.57 12.31
CA SER A 91 1.45 5.61 12.91
C SER A 91 2.80 5.79 12.20
N ALA A 92 3.17 4.89 11.30
CA ALA A 92 4.41 4.90 10.52
C ALA A 92 4.19 4.23 9.15
N ALA A 93 3.25 4.77 8.37
CA ALA A 93 2.87 4.23 7.07
C ALA A 93 3.73 4.80 5.94
N THR A 94 3.79 4.09 4.82
CA THR A 94 4.27 4.69 3.56
C THR A 94 3.15 5.55 2.97
N GLY A 95 3.32 6.87 3.03
CA GLY A 95 2.41 7.86 2.47
C GLY A 95 2.78 8.25 1.04
N VAL A 96 1.81 8.20 0.14
CA VAL A 96 1.95 8.54 -1.29
C VAL A 96 0.98 9.67 -1.64
N PRO A 97 1.22 10.91 -1.17
CA PRO A 97 0.35 12.03 -1.46
C PRO A 97 0.43 12.44 -2.93
N TRP A 98 -0.71 12.70 -3.54
CA TRP A 98 -0.81 13.15 -4.93
C TRP A 98 -0.09 14.48 -5.15
N GLY A 99 0.78 14.53 -6.17
CA GLY A 99 1.53 15.74 -6.54
C GLY A 99 2.62 16.14 -5.55
N ASN A 100 2.83 15.38 -4.48
CA ASN A 100 3.78 15.68 -3.42
C ASN A 100 4.84 14.58 -3.28
N GLN A 101 5.86 14.84 -2.46
CA GLN A 101 6.86 13.83 -2.15
C GLN A 101 6.28 12.73 -1.28
N ILE A 102 6.71 11.50 -1.55
CA ILE A 102 6.43 10.32 -0.74
C ILE A 102 7.06 10.45 0.64
N ASP A 103 6.34 10.01 1.66
CA ASP A 103 6.73 9.99 3.08
C ASP A 103 6.81 8.53 3.56
N LEU A 104 7.92 8.12 4.16
CA LEU A 104 8.15 6.74 4.59
C LEU A 104 7.77 6.47 6.07
N GLY A 105 7.23 7.46 6.77
CA GLY A 105 6.85 7.34 8.18
C GLY A 105 5.64 8.19 8.54
N LEU A 106 4.69 8.31 7.62
CA LEU A 106 3.52 9.17 7.79
C LEU A 106 2.57 8.58 8.84
N ASN A 107 2.16 9.40 9.80
CA ASN A 107 1.08 9.04 10.72
C ASN A 107 -0.28 9.42 10.10
N VAL A 108 -1.14 8.43 9.90
CA VAL A 108 -2.49 8.56 9.33
C VAL A 108 -3.59 7.97 10.23
N GLU A 109 -3.32 7.75 11.51
CA GLU A 109 -4.29 7.13 12.44
C GLU A 109 -5.64 7.88 12.49
N SER A 110 -5.61 9.22 12.41
CA SER A 110 -6.82 10.04 12.38
C SER A 110 -7.69 9.79 11.14
N GLU A 111 -7.06 9.51 10.01
CA GLU A 111 -7.74 9.27 8.74
C GLU A 111 -8.45 7.91 8.73
N VAL A 112 -7.85 6.92 9.40
CA VAL A 112 -8.39 5.56 9.52
C VAL A 112 -9.60 5.52 10.45
N ALA A 113 -9.60 6.33 11.51
CA ALA A 113 -10.68 6.34 12.50
C ALA A 113 -12.07 6.67 11.91
N THR A 114 -12.10 7.32 10.75
CA THR A 114 -13.33 7.71 10.04
C THR A 114 -13.51 6.99 8.71
N ALA A 115 -12.63 6.04 8.37
CA ALA A 115 -12.65 5.35 7.10
C ALA A 115 -13.74 4.25 7.05
N ALA A 116 -14.40 4.14 5.91
CA ALA A 116 -15.18 2.97 5.55
C ALA A 116 -14.23 1.79 5.31
N ASN A 117 -14.62 0.61 5.80
CA ASN A 117 -13.89 -0.62 5.55
C ASN A 117 -14.30 -1.18 4.18
N GLU A 118 -13.30 -1.40 3.33
CA GLU A 118 -13.39 -1.89 1.95
C GLU A 118 -12.51 -3.16 1.80
N ASP A 119 -12.46 -3.99 2.83
CA ASP A 119 -11.70 -5.24 2.82
C ASP A 119 -12.17 -6.13 1.67
N ASN A 120 -11.23 -6.56 0.82
CA ASN A 120 -11.47 -7.32 -0.42
C ASN A 120 -12.21 -6.56 -1.54
N GLU A 121 -12.56 -5.28 -1.35
CA GLU A 121 -13.16 -4.42 -2.36
C GLU A 121 -12.07 -3.61 -3.08
N VAL A 122 -11.21 -4.34 -3.81
CA VAL A 122 -10.35 -3.84 -4.91
C VAL A 122 -9.67 -2.48 -4.69
N ILE A 123 -8.56 -2.46 -3.94
CA ILE A 123 -7.59 -1.34 -3.98
C ILE A 123 -6.12 -1.82 -4.16
N ALA A 124 -5.92 -3.14 -4.19
CA ALA A 124 -4.65 -3.76 -4.53
C ALA A 124 -4.90 -5.03 -5.36
N TYR A 125 -3.98 -5.34 -6.26
CA TYR A 125 -4.05 -6.51 -7.14
C TYR A 125 -2.79 -7.35 -6.98
N ILE A 126 -2.94 -8.67 -6.88
CA ILE A 126 -1.78 -9.57 -6.89
C ILE A 126 -1.37 -9.79 -8.34
N ILE A 127 -0.10 -9.53 -8.66
CA ILE A 127 0.44 -9.69 -10.01
C ILE A 127 1.45 -10.85 -10.07
N PRO A 128 1.44 -11.65 -11.15
CA PRO A 128 2.42 -12.70 -11.34
C PRO A 128 3.80 -12.13 -11.70
N GLY A 129 4.85 -12.84 -11.29
CA GLY A 129 6.26 -12.49 -11.53
C GLY A 129 6.93 -11.91 -10.29
N GLY A 130 8.15 -12.38 -10.03
CA GLY A 130 9.10 -11.76 -9.11
C GLY A 130 10.02 -10.83 -9.89
N LEU A 131 10.48 -9.77 -9.26
CA LEU A 131 11.49 -8.90 -9.83
C LEU A 131 12.82 -9.41 -9.30
N ASP A 132 13.31 -10.46 -9.96
CA ASP A 132 14.67 -10.97 -9.79
C ASP A 132 15.70 -9.89 -10.18
#